data_AF-A0ABD3NJI7-F1
#
_entry.id   AF-A0ABD3NJI7-F1
#
_cell.length_a   1.000
_cell.length_b   1.000
_cell.length_c   1.000
_cell.angle_alpha   90.00
_cell.angle_beta   90.00
_cell.angle_gamma   90.00
#
_symmetry.space_group_name_H-M   'P 1'
#
loop_
_entity.id
_entity.type
_entity.pdbx_description
1 polymer ?
#
loop_
_entity_poly.entity_id
_entity_poly.type
_entity_poly.pdbx_seq_one_letter_code
_entity_poly.pdbx_strand_id
1 'polypeptide(L)'
;MPKDALPLKLETTKSYGGNVVFYDRYTEKRDEVAMKVKETLPKSKEESITLDYLFVCVGGGGLIAENSLVASAISPNTKIIGVEPEAGNDAQ
;
A
#
# COMPACT_ATOMS: atom_id res chain seq x y z
N MET A 1 -9.92 6.98 2.93
CA MET A 1 -10.69 6.07 3.79
C MET A 1 -12.16 6.50 3.79
N PRO A 2 -13.11 5.57 3.73
CA PRO A 2 -14.52 5.93 3.84
C PRO A 2 -14.80 6.54 5.22
N LYS A 3 -15.75 7.49 5.32
CA LYS A 3 -16.09 8.16 6.60
C LYS A 3 -16.60 7.19 7.67
N ASP A 4 -17.21 6.07 7.27
CA ASP A 4 -17.66 4.98 8.16
C ASP A 4 -16.55 4.01 8.59
N ALA A 5 -15.28 4.29 8.26
CA ALA A 5 -14.17 3.43 8.64
C ALA A 5 -14.04 3.32 10.17
N LEU A 6 -13.79 2.11 10.66
CA LEU A 6 -13.56 1.84 12.08
C LEU A 6 -12.45 2.73 12.65
N PRO A 7 -12.65 3.35 13.83
CA PRO A 7 -11.69 4.28 14.42
C PRO A 7 -10.31 3.66 14.63
N LEU A 8 -10.25 2.39 15.01
CA LEU A 8 -8.99 1.65 15.18
C LEU A 8 -8.12 1.65 13.91
N LYS A 9 -8.74 1.56 12.72
CA LYS A 9 -8.02 1.60 11.44
C LYS A 9 -7.45 2.99 11.16
N LEU A 10 -8.20 4.03 11.53
CA LEU A 10 -7.79 5.42 11.37
C LEU A 10 -6.61 5.77 12.27
N GLU A 11 -6.70 5.37 13.55
CA GLU A 11 -5.65 5.61 14.53
C GLU A 11 -4.35 4.91 14.13
N THR A 12 -4.46 3.65 13.69
CA THR A 12 -3.30 2.88 13.21
C THR A 12 -2.63 3.57 12.03
N THR A 13 -3.38 3.96 10.99
CA THR A 13 -2.80 4.63 9.81
C THR A 13 -2.15 5.96 10.17
N LYS A 14 -2.76 6.75 11.05
CA LYS A 14 -2.19 8.03 11.52
C LYS A 14 -0.92 7.82 12.35
N SER A 15 -0.88 6.79 13.20
CA SER A 15 0.28 6.49 14.05
C SER A 15 1.55 6.21 13.24
N TYR A 16 1.42 5.62 12.05
CA TYR A 16 2.52 5.39 11.12
C TYR A 16 2.85 6.60 10.23
N GLY A 17 2.26 7.77 10.49
CA GLY A 17 2.46 8.98 9.68
C GLY A 17 1.70 8.97 8.35
N GLY A 18 0.77 8.03 8.15
CA GLY A 18 -0.04 7.95 6.94
C GLY A 18 -1.04 9.11 6.85
N ASN A 19 -1.03 9.81 5.71
CA ASN A 19 -1.98 10.89 5.46
C ASN A 19 -3.33 10.33 5.00
N VAL A 20 -4.40 10.59 5.76
CA VAL A 20 -5.71 9.97 5.51
C VAL A 20 -6.66 10.99 4.89
N VAL A 21 -7.04 10.74 3.63
CA VAL A 21 -8.11 11.50 2.96
C VAL A 21 -9.44 10.76 3.11
N PHE A 22 -10.46 11.44 3.64
CA PHE A 22 -11.78 10.86 3.81
C PHE A 22 -12.67 11.04 2.57
N TYR A 23 -13.53 10.06 2.30
CA TYR A 23 -14.57 10.17 1.27
C TYR A 23 -15.87 9.50 1.71
N ASP A 24 -16.98 9.91 1.13
CA ASP A 24 -18.28 9.28 1.28
C ASP A 24 -18.45 8.14 0.28
N ARG A 25 -18.55 6.90 0.76
CA ARG A 25 -18.60 5.72 -0.10
C ARG A 25 -19.90 5.52 -0.88
N TYR A 26 -20.96 6.25 -0.52
CA TYR A 26 -22.29 6.11 -1.13
C TYR A 26 -22.50 7.14 -2.24
N THR A 27 -21.83 8.29 -2.14
CA THR A 27 -21.98 9.42 -3.07
C THR A 27 -20.72 9.69 -3.89
N GLU A 28 -19.56 9.21 -3.46
CA GLU A 28 -18.28 9.46 -4.12
C GLU A 28 -17.61 8.14 -4.57
N LYS A 29 -17.01 8.14 -5.76
CA LYS A 29 -16.18 7.03 -6.23
C LYS A 29 -14.76 7.16 -5.69
N ARG A 30 -14.25 6.07 -5.11
CA ARG A 30 -12.89 5.99 -4.55
C ARG A 30 -11.81 6.40 -5.56
N ASP A 31 -11.98 6.02 -6.83
CA ASP A 31 -11.00 6.25 -7.88
C ASP A 31 -10.82 7.75 -8.19
N GLU A 32 -11.93 8.49 -8.29
CA GLU A 32 -11.93 9.93 -8.55
C GLU A 32 -11.30 10.73 -7.40
N VAL A 33 -11.59 10.32 -6.16
CA VAL A 33 -10.96 10.91 -4.97
C VAL A 33 -9.45 10.65 -4.98
N ALA A 34 -9.01 9.44 -5.34
CA ALA A 34 -7.58 9.11 -5.41
C ALA A 34 -6.83 9.97 -6.44
N MET A 35 -7.43 10.22 -7.61
CA MET A 35 -6.81 11.08 -8.63
C MET A 35 -6.67 12.53 -8.18
N LYS A 36 -7.72 13.12 -7.59
CA LYS A 36 -7.66 14.48 -7.03
C LYS A 36 -6.58 14.63 -5.96
N VAL A 37 -6.44 13.62 -5.10
CA VAL A 37 -5.41 13.61 -4.04
C VAL A 37 -4.00 13.57 -4.63
N LYS A 38 -3.80 12.76 -5.69
CA LYS A 38 -2.52 12.67 -6.40
C LYS A 38 -2.10 14.00 -7.01
N GLU A 39 -3.04 14.77 -7.56
CA GLU A 39 -2.75 16.08 -8.15
C GLU A 39 -2.45 17.17 -7.12
N THR A 40 -3.04 17.07 -5.93
CA THR A 40 -2.95 18.11 -4.89
C THR A 40 -1.74 17.93 -3.97
N LEU A 41 -1.23 16.70 -3.81
CA LEU A 41 -0.12 16.43 -2.90
C LEU A 41 1.24 16.83 -3.51
N PRO A 42 2.10 17.57 -2.76
CA PRO A 42 3.46 17.81 -3.20
C PRO A 42 4.19 16.47 -3.29
N LYS A 43 4.93 16.26 -4.39
CA LYS A 43 5.79 15.07 -4.55
C LYS A 43 6.81 15.07 -3.41
N SER A 44 6.74 14.05 -2.55
CA SER A 44 7.69 13.83 -1.47
C SER A 44 9.09 13.67 -2.05
N LYS A 45 10.12 14.19 -1.37
CA LYS A 45 11.51 13.88 -1.72
C LYS A 45 11.72 12.37 -1.58
N GLU A 46 12.11 11.71 -2.67
CA GLU A 46 12.47 10.30 -2.67
C GLU A 46 13.75 10.13 -1.87
N GLU A 47 13.62 9.59 -0.66
CA GLU A 47 14.77 9.18 0.15
C GLU A 47 15.10 7.74 -0.25
N SER A 48 16.28 7.55 -0.86
CA SER A 48 16.71 6.24 -1.33
C SER A 48 17.09 5.37 -0.13
N ILE A 49 16.15 4.51 0.26
CA ILE A 49 16.41 3.40 1.18
C ILE A 49 16.64 2.15 0.34
N THR A 50 17.80 1.54 0.50
CA THR A 50 18.10 0.21 -0.04
C THR A 50 17.76 -0.85 1.00
N LEU A 51 17.05 -1.90 0.59
CA LEU A 51 16.69 -3.02 1.46
C LEU A 51 17.39 -4.29 0.98
N ASP A 52 17.88 -5.12 1.91
CA ASP A 52 18.39 -6.45 1.56
C ASP A 52 17.24 -7.46 1.39
N TYR A 53 16.22 -7.36 2.24
CA TYR A 53 15.07 -8.26 2.26
C TYR A 53 13.76 -7.49 2.45
N LEU A 54 12.73 -7.91 1.72
CA LEU A 54 11.36 -7.42 1.84
C LEU A 54 10.40 -8.61 1.91
N PHE A 55 9.71 -8.77 3.04
CA PHE A 55 8.69 -9.80 3.22
C PHE A 55 7.31 -9.19 2.94
N VAL A 56 6.53 -9.83 2.08
CA VAL A 56 5.23 -9.32 1.64
C VAL A 56 4.17 -10.39 1.84
N CYS A 57 3.09 -10.07 2.55
CA CYS A 57 1.93 -10.94 2.63
C CYS A 57 1.35 -11.16 1.22
N VAL A 58 1.06 -12.41 0.88
CA VAL A 58 0.45 -12.76 -0.40
C VAL A 58 -0.95 -13.32 -0.17
N GLY A 59 -1.83 -12.94 -1.08
CA GLY A 59 -3.21 -13.41 -1.21
C GLY A 59 -3.53 -13.35 -2.70
N GLY A 60 -4.26 -12.33 -3.16
CA GLY A 60 -4.49 -12.10 -4.60
C GLY A 60 -3.29 -11.61 -5.42
N GLY A 61 -2.05 -11.69 -4.92
CA GLY A 61 -0.82 -11.34 -5.65
C GLY A 61 -0.53 -9.84 -5.92
N GLY A 62 -1.52 -8.96 -5.86
CA GLY A 62 -1.35 -7.54 -6.22
C GLY A 62 -0.27 -6.82 -5.42
N LEU A 63 -0.24 -7.02 -4.09
CA LEU A 63 0.71 -6.33 -3.22
C LEU A 63 2.17 -6.73 -3.50
N ILE A 64 2.45 -8.02 -3.69
CA ILE A 64 3.82 -8.48 -3.99
C ILE A 64 4.24 -8.08 -5.41
N ALA A 65 3.31 -8.05 -6.37
CA ALA A 65 3.58 -7.58 -7.73
C ALA A 65 3.97 -6.10 -7.75
N GLU A 66 3.22 -5.23 -7.06
CA GLU A 66 3.55 -3.80 -6.99
C GLU A 66 4.86 -3.54 -6.25
N ASN A 67 5.11 -4.23 -5.12
CA ASN A 67 6.38 -4.12 -4.41
C ASN A 67 7.56 -4.59 -5.27
N SER A 68 7.38 -5.64 -6.08
CA SER A 68 8.41 -6.12 -7.00
C SER A 68 8.74 -5.11 -8.09
N LEU A 69 7.71 -4.48 -8.67
CA LEU A 69 7.89 -3.45 -9.67
C LEU A 69 8.65 -2.25 -9.10
N VAL A 70 8.21 -1.73 -7.95
CA VAL A 70 8.83 -0.56 -7.30
C VAL A 70 10.26 -0.89 -6.88
N ALA A 71 10.48 -2.02 -6.19
CA ALA A 71 11.80 -2.44 -5.75
C ALA A 71 12.78 -2.61 -6.92
N SER A 72 12.34 -3.15 -8.07
CA SER A 72 13.19 -3.26 -9.26
C SER A 72 13.71 -1.91 -9.77
N ALA A 73 12.95 -0.83 -9.56
CA ALA A 73 13.33 0.51 -9.97
C ALA A 73 14.21 1.23 -8.94
N ILE A 74 13.96 1.02 -7.63
CA ILE A 74 14.57 1.83 -6.57
C ILE A 74 15.60 1.09 -5.70
N SER A 75 15.54 -0.24 -5.65
CA SER A 75 16.43 -1.10 -4.86
C SER A 75 16.54 -2.49 -5.53
N PRO A 76 17.20 -2.58 -6.69
CA PRO A 76 17.19 -3.78 -7.54
C PRO A 76 17.82 -5.02 -6.90
N ASN A 77 18.58 -4.85 -5.82
CA ASN A 77 19.18 -5.95 -5.07
C ASN A 77 18.28 -6.46 -3.92
N THR A 78 17.12 -5.85 -3.67
CA THR A 78 16.19 -6.30 -2.63
C THR A 78 15.68 -7.70 -2.95
N LYS A 79 15.85 -8.65 -2.02
CA LYS A 79 15.22 -9.96 -2.10
C LYS A 79 13.79 -9.89 -1.58
N ILE A 80 12.83 -10.19 -2.45
CA ILE A 80 11.40 -10.14 -2.12
C ILE A 80 10.90 -11.54 -1.82
N ILE A 81 10.27 -11.71 -0.66
CA ILE A 81 9.79 -12.99 -0.14
C ILE A 81 8.29 -12.88 0.10
N GLY A 82 7.51 -13.67 -0.64
CA GLY A 82 6.07 -13.81 -0.41
C GLY A 82 5.80 -14.67 0.83
N VAL A 83 4.83 -14.25 1.64
CA VAL A 83 4.40 -14.98 2.84
C VAL A 83 2.91 -15.29 2.71
N GLU A 84 2.58 -16.58 2.65
CA GLU A 84 1.21 -17.09 2.57
C GLU A 84 0.92 -18.03 3.73
N PRO A 85 -0.33 -18.09 4.22
CA PRO A 85 -0.73 -19.12 5.17
C PRO A 85 -0.76 -20.49 4.47
N GLU A 86 -0.35 -21.54 5.17
CA GLU A 86 -0.39 -22.93 4.66
C GLU A 86 -1.79 -23.31 4.14
N ALA A 87 -2.84 -22.87 4.85
CA ALA A 87 -4.23 -23.14 4.50
C ALA A 87 -4.76 -22.36 3.29
N GLY A 88 -4.04 -21.34 2.81
CA GLY A 88 -4.41 -20.49 1.67
C GLY A 88 -3.47 -20.60 0.49
N ASN A 89 -2.69 -21.69 0.43
CA ASN A 89 -1.78 -21.97 -0.67
C ASN A 89 -2.56 -22.48 -1.89
N ASP A 90 -3.26 -21.56 -2.57
CA ASP A 90 -4.19 -21.86 -3.67
C ASP A 90 -3.50 -22.16 -5.02
N ALA A 91 -2.16 -22.05 -5.12
CA ALA A 91 -1.45 -22.07 -6.41
C ALA A 91 -0.08 -22.79 -6.43
N GLN A 92 0.24 -23.63 -5.44
CA GLN A 92 1.42 -24.52 -5.46
C GLN A 92 1.06 -25.99 -5.66
#